data_AF-A0AAU7NJ35-F1
#
_entry.id   AF-A0AAU7NJ35-F1
#
_cell.length_a   1.000
_cell.length_b   1.000
_cell.length_c   1.000
_cell.angle_alpha   90.00
_cell.angle_beta   90.00
_cell.angle_gamma   90.00
#
_symmetry.space_group_name_H-M   'P 1'
#
loop_
_entity.id
_entity.type
_entity.pdbx_description
1 polymer ?
#
loop_
_entity_poly.entity_id
_entity_poly.type
_entity_poly.pdbx_seq_one_letter_code
_entity_poly.pdbx_strand_id
1 'polypeptide(L)'
;MKTFLTATSLKKVVLLDYLLESGAWCSTKELAKVIGVTDKSILNYLEEFKQLFKSTDQKIRLFNDHNKNFRIIKEEDFPIYTIYLKFYQASYNYKLIDFMYHNPHQRLADYADSQFTSISTVFRYAKLLKSYFKRYKIQFLPYKLELKGDEINIRSFYYYFYWNSTREMRNNWPFNTETF
;
A
#
# COMPACT_ATOMS: atom_id res chain seq x y z
N MET A 1 -1.96 2.81 -8.97
CA MET A 1 -1.38 2.26 -7.73
C MET A 1 -1.78 0.82 -7.39
N LYS A 2 -2.88 0.25 -7.93
CA LYS A 2 -3.24 -1.18 -7.71
C LYS A 2 -2.08 -2.16 -7.89
N THR A 3 -1.13 -1.86 -8.78
CA THR A 3 0.07 -2.70 -9.03
C THR A 3 0.99 -2.90 -7.82
N PHE A 4 0.90 -2.05 -6.79
CA PHE A 4 1.71 -2.18 -5.58
C PHE A 4 1.02 -2.96 -4.48
N LEU A 5 -0.30 -3.18 -4.56
CA LEU A 5 -1.04 -3.89 -3.53
C LEU A 5 -0.79 -5.39 -3.67
N THR A 6 -0.61 -6.06 -2.53
CA THR A 6 -0.72 -7.51 -2.47
C THR A 6 -2.17 -7.91 -2.79
N ALA A 7 -2.40 -9.16 -3.20
CA ALA A 7 -3.76 -9.67 -3.40
C ALA A 7 -4.64 -9.46 -2.15
N THR A 8 -4.08 -9.62 -0.96
CA THR A 8 -4.76 -9.37 0.31
C THR A 8 -5.08 -7.88 0.51
N SER A 9 -4.11 -6.99 0.28
CA SER A 9 -4.32 -5.54 0.41
C SER A 9 -5.36 -5.04 -0.60
N LEU A 10 -5.39 -5.61 -1.82
CA LEU A 10 -6.41 -5.29 -2.80
C LEU A 10 -7.81 -5.70 -2.33
N LYS A 11 -7.96 -6.90 -1.77
CA LYS A 11 -9.23 -7.35 -1.18
C LYS A 11 -9.70 -6.43 -0.05
N LYS A 12 -8.79 -5.93 0.77
CA LYS A 12 -9.08 -4.93 1.81
C LYS A 12 -9.57 -3.60 1.22
N VAL A 13 -8.92 -3.09 0.19
CA VAL A 13 -9.38 -1.87 -0.51
C VAL A 13 -10.80 -2.06 -1.05
N VAL A 14 -11.06 -3.17 -1.74
CA VAL A 14 -12.40 -3.47 -2.29
C VAL A 14 -13.44 -3.63 -1.19
N LEU A 15 -13.10 -4.28 -0.07
CA LEU A 15 -14.01 -4.39 1.08
C LEU A 15 -14.36 -3.03 1.68
N LEU A 16 -13.36 -2.15 1.80
CA LEU A 16 -13.56 -0.79 2.31
C LEU A 16 -14.42 0.05 1.36
N ASP A 17 -14.16 -0.01 0.05
CA ASP A 17 -14.98 0.64 -0.99
C ASP A 17 -16.43 0.17 -0.88
N TYR A 18 -16.66 -1.15 -0.84
CA TYR A 18 -18.01 -1.73 -0.76
C TYR A 18 -18.78 -1.27 0.48
N LEU A 19 -18.14 -1.26 1.65
CA LEU A 19 -18.79 -0.83 2.90
C LEU A 19 -19.10 0.67 2.92
N LEU A 20 -18.28 1.49 2.27
CA LEU A 20 -18.51 2.93 2.14
C LEU A 20 -19.63 3.25 1.14
N GLU A 21 -19.64 2.56 -0.01
CA GLU A 21 -20.66 2.73 -1.06
C GLU A 21 -22.03 2.22 -0.63
N SER A 22 -22.07 1.08 0.06
CA SER A 22 -23.33 0.51 0.58
C SER A 22 -24.01 1.46 1.56
N GLY A 23 -23.23 2.07 2.47
CA GLY A 23 -23.77 2.95 3.51
C GLY A 23 -24.75 2.27 4.48
N ALA A 24 -25.04 0.98 4.30
CA ALA A 24 -25.98 0.18 5.09
C ALA A 24 -25.25 -0.90 5.92
N TRP A 25 -26.00 -1.65 6.70
CA TRP A 25 -25.50 -2.82 7.42
C TRP A 25 -25.32 -3.99 6.47
N CYS A 26 -24.09 -4.51 6.37
CA CYS A 26 -23.75 -5.67 5.56
C CYS A 26 -23.38 -6.86 6.44
N SER A 27 -23.87 -8.05 6.10
CA SER A 27 -23.57 -9.25 6.89
C SER A 27 -22.18 -9.83 6.56
N THR A 28 -21.53 -10.51 7.50
CA THR A 28 -20.23 -11.18 7.25
C THR A 28 -20.28 -12.12 6.04
N LYS A 29 -21.39 -12.87 5.90
CA LYS A 29 -21.59 -13.83 4.80
C LYS A 29 -21.72 -13.14 3.44
N GLU A 30 -22.43 -12.02 3.39
CA GLU A 30 -22.55 -11.19 2.20
C GLU A 30 -21.18 -10.65 1.78
N LEU A 31 -20.45 -10.05 2.72
CA LEU A 31 -19.11 -9.51 2.48
C LEU A 31 -18.15 -10.60 2.01
N ALA A 32 -18.17 -11.78 2.63
CA ALA A 32 -17.35 -12.93 2.25
C ALA A 32 -17.61 -13.36 0.79
N LYS A 33 -18.90 -13.42 0.40
CA LYS A 33 -19.33 -13.76 -0.97
C LYS A 33 -18.89 -12.71 -1.99
N VAL A 34 -19.10 -11.42 -1.71
CA VAL A 34 -18.74 -10.32 -2.62
C VAL A 34 -17.23 -10.25 -2.85
N ILE A 35 -16.45 -10.41 -1.79
CA ILE A 35 -14.98 -10.28 -1.84
C ILE A 35 -14.29 -11.60 -2.28
N GLY A 36 -14.98 -12.74 -2.19
CA GLY A 36 -14.42 -14.05 -2.52
C GLY A 36 -13.39 -14.52 -1.48
N VAL A 37 -13.76 -14.44 -0.20
CA VAL A 37 -12.94 -14.90 0.94
C VAL A 37 -13.82 -15.58 2.00
N THR A 38 -13.19 -16.15 3.04
CA THR A 38 -13.92 -16.73 4.16
C THR A 38 -14.42 -15.66 5.15
N ASP A 39 -15.48 -15.96 5.89
CA ASP A 39 -16.00 -15.12 6.98
C ASP A 39 -14.89 -14.72 7.98
N LYS A 40 -14.02 -15.68 8.33
CA LYS A 40 -12.86 -15.44 9.20
C LYS A 40 -11.92 -14.38 8.63
N SER A 41 -11.70 -14.37 7.31
CA SER A 41 -10.86 -13.36 6.66
C SER A 41 -11.49 -11.98 6.73
N ILE A 42 -12.81 -11.89 6.54
CA ILE A 42 -13.56 -10.63 6.69
C ILE A 42 -13.40 -10.08 8.10
N LEU A 43 -13.62 -10.89 9.13
CA LEU A 43 -13.45 -10.47 10.53
C LEU A 43 -12.02 -9.96 10.81
N ASN A 44 -11.01 -10.65 10.29
CA ASN A 44 -9.62 -10.20 10.42
C ASN A 44 -9.40 -8.84 9.73
N TYR A 45 -9.90 -8.65 8.52
CA TYR A 45 -9.75 -7.39 7.79
C TYR A 45 -10.46 -6.23 8.50
N LEU A 46 -11.64 -6.49 9.06
CA LEU A 46 -12.41 -5.51 9.82
C LEU A 46 -11.72 -5.11 11.12
N GLU A 47 -11.08 -6.05 11.81
CA GLU A 47 -10.27 -5.71 12.99
C GLU A 47 -9.05 -4.87 12.62
N GLU A 48 -8.38 -5.18 11.50
CA GLU A 48 -7.31 -4.33 10.98
C GLU A 48 -7.81 -2.91 10.64
N PHE A 49 -9.00 -2.77 10.05
CA PHE A 49 -9.60 -1.46 9.80
C PHE A 49 -9.87 -0.70 11.08
N LYS A 50 -10.40 -1.39 12.11
CA LYS A 50 -10.62 -0.79 13.43
C LYS A 50 -9.34 -0.20 14.00
N GLN A 51 -8.22 -0.93 13.91
CA GLN A 51 -6.92 -0.41 14.34
C GLN A 51 -6.45 0.77 13.49
N LEU A 52 -6.63 0.68 12.16
CA LEU A 52 -6.25 1.74 11.22
C LEU A 52 -7.01 3.05 11.48
N PHE A 53 -8.30 2.96 11.79
CA PHE A 53 -9.18 4.09 12.01
C PHE A 53 -8.92 4.81 13.34
N LYS A 54 -8.29 4.16 14.33
CA LYS A 54 -7.88 4.85 15.58
C LYS A 54 -6.98 6.05 15.34
N SER A 55 -6.16 6.00 14.28
CA SER A 55 -5.24 7.08 13.90
C SER A 55 -5.87 8.20 13.05
N THR A 56 -7.20 8.28 13.01
CA THR A 56 -7.93 9.20 12.12
C THR A 56 -8.78 10.23 12.88
N ASP A 57 -8.55 10.39 14.18
CA ASP A 57 -9.35 11.27 15.06
C ASP A 57 -10.86 10.99 14.96
N GLN A 58 -11.22 9.72 14.79
CA GLN A 58 -12.60 9.23 14.67
C GLN A 58 -13.40 9.76 13.46
N LYS A 59 -12.74 10.33 12.45
CA LYS A 59 -13.37 10.82 11.20
C LYS A 59 -13.88 9.70 10.29
N ILE A 60 -13.44 8.47 10.53
CA ILE A 60 -13.99 7.25 9.94
C ILE A 60 -14.19 6.21 11.05
N ARG A 61 -15.33 5.53 11.03
CA ARG A 61 -15.74 4.59 12.09
C ARG A 61 -16.32 3.31 11.49
N LEU A 62 -15.92 2.19 12.08
CA LEU A 62 -16.51 0.88 11.83
C LEU A 62 -17.51 0.57 12.95
N PHE A 63 -18.76 0.36 12.57
CA PHE A 63 -19.83 -0.13 13.44
C PHE A 63 -19.98 -1.63 13.27
N ASN A 64 -20.25 -2.29 14.39
CA ASN A 64 -20.36 -3.74 14.48
C ASN A 64 -21.57 -4.10 15.35
N ASP A 65 -22.46 -4.90 14.78
CA ASP A 65 -23.62 -5.48 15.44
C ASP A 65 -23.37 -6.99 15.64
N HIS A 66 -23.03 -7.35 16.88
CA HIS A 66 -22.79 -8.72 17.36
C HIS A 66 -21.89 -9.61 16.46
N ASN A 67 -20.86 -9.03 15.83
CA ASN A 67 -19.98 -9.68 14.85
C ASN A 67 -20.69 -10.29 13.64
N LYS A 68 -21.93 -9.89 13.39
CA LYS A 68 -22.76 -10.40 12.30
C LYS A 68 -22.92 -9.38 11.20
N ASN A 69 -23.15 -8.12 11.56
CA ASN A 69 -23.36 -7.04 10.62
C ASN A 69 -22.38 -5.90 10.85
N PHE A 70 -21.91 -5.30 9.77
CA PHE A 70 -20.91 -4.26 9.77
C PHE A 70 -21.32 -3.09 8.88
N ARG A 71 -20.93 -1.89 9.30
CA ARG A 71 -21.15 -0.65 8.54
C ARG A 71 -19.98 0.28 8.75
N ILE A 72 -19.54 0.98 7.71
CA ILE A 72 -18.54 2.04 7.83
C ILE A 72 -19.20 3.37 7.53
N ILE A 73 -18.92 4.37 8.36
CA ILE A 73 -19.33 5.76 8.13
C ILE A 73 -18.07 6.63 8.21
N LYS A 74 -17.92 7.53 7.24
CA LYS A 74 -16.89 8.57 7.24
C LYS A 74 -17.53 9.96 7.28
N GLU A 75 -16.84 10.94 7.83
CA GLU A 75 -17.18 12.35 7.64
C GLU A 75 -17.10 12.72 6.15
N GLU A 76 -17.94 13.66 5.73
CA GLU A 76 -18.07 14.06 4.32
C GLU A 76 -16.73 14.50 3.73
N ASP A 77 -16.00 15.34 4.46
CA ASP A 77 -14.70 15.89 4.07
C ASP A 77 -13.50 15.00 4.39
N PHE A 78 -13.72 13.81 4.97
CA PHE A 78 -12.61 12.91 5.28
C PHE A 78 -12.03 12.30 3.98
N PRO A 79 -10.74 12.52 3.67
CA PRO A 79 -10.11 12.04 2.45
C PRO A 79 -9.77 10.56 2.58
N ILE A 80 -10.66 9.68 2.10
CA ILE A 80 -10.50 8.21 2.21
C ILE A 80 -9.19 7.71 1.61
N TYR A 81 -8.65 8.41 0.61
CA TYR A 81 -7.38 8.06 -0.02
C TYR A 81 -6.21 8.02 0.97
N THR A 82 -6.24 8.78 2.07
CA THR A 82 -5.25 8.68 3.16
C THR A 82 -5.18 7.30 3.79
N ILE A 83 -6.30 6.56 3.82
CA ILE A 83 -6.37 5.17 4.28
C ILE A 83 -5.80 4.23 3.23
N TYR A 84 -6.17 4.41 1.96
CA TYR A 84 -5.61 3.59 0.87
C TYR A 84 -4.09 3.72 0.78
N LEU A 85 -3.55 4.93 0.98
CA LEU A 85 -2.12 5.19 1.07
C LEU A 85 -1.41 4.31 2.10
N LYS A 86 -2.02 4.05 3.26
CA LYS A 86 -1.42 3.18 4.28
C LYS A 86 -1.24 1.74 3.75
N PHE A 87 -2.20 1.22 2.98
CA PHE A 87 -2.04 -0.09 2.34
C PHE A 87 -0.98 -0.08 1.24
N TYR A 88 -0.86 1.01 0.48
CA TYR A 88 0.16 1.16 -0.54
C TYR A 88 1.56 1.22 0.07
N GLN A 89 1.77 2.06 1.09
CA GLN A 89 3.07 2.24 1.74
C GLN A 89 3.52 1.02 2.54
N ALA A 90 2.56 0.26 3.09
CA ALA A 90 2.86 -1.01 3.76
C ALA A 90 3.32 -2.10 2.78
N SER A 91 3.09 -1.93 1.48
CA SER A 91 3.38 -2.97 0.49
C SER A 91 4.87 -3.16 0.27
N TYR A 92 5.24 -4.41 0.02
CA TYR A 92 6.64 -4.77 -0.20
C TYR A 92 7.26 -4.01 -1.38
N ASN A 93 6.52 -3.91 -2.49
CA ASN A 93 6.98 -3.24 -3.69
C ASN A 93 7.18 -1.74 -3.47
N TYR A 94 6.31 -1.10 -2.67
CA TYR A 94 6.51 0.29 -2.30
C TYR A 94 7.80 0.46 -1.50
N LYS A 95 7.94 -0.31 -0.42
CA LYS A 95 9.11 -0.23 0.48
C LYS A 95 10.42 -0.48 -0.26
N LEU A 96 10.44 -1.40 -1.22
CA LEU A 96 11.63 -1.68 -2.01
C LEU A 96 12.00 -0.51 -2.93
N ILE A 97 11.02 0.09 -3.62
CA ILE A 97 11.28 1.27 -4.49
C ILE A 97 11.72 2.47 -3.66
N ASP A 98 11.09 2.67 -2.51
CA ASP A 98 11.44 3.74 -1.58
C ASP A 98 12.85 3.57 -1.02
N PHE A 99 13.22 2.32 -0.66
CA PHE A 99 14.57 1.98 -0.24
C PHE A 99 15.61 2.25 -1.34
N MET A 100 15.31 1.86 -2.59
CA MET A 100 16.19 2.07 -3.74
C MET A 100 16.49 3.55 -3.97
N TYR A 101 15.49 4.42 -3.78
CA TYR A 101 15.65 5.85 -3.95
C TYR A 101 16.56 6.45 -2.87
N HIS A 102 16.29 6.11 -1.60
CA HIS A 102 17.02 6.68 -0.46
C HIS A 102 18.42 6.08 -0.26
N ASN A 103 18.68 4.92 -0.85
CA ASN A 103 19.93 4.17 -0.64
C ASN A 103 20.55 3.73 -1.97
N PRO A 104 20.94 4.65 -2.86
CA PRO A 104 21.38 4.34 -4.22
C PRO A 104 22.65 3.46 -4.30
N HIS A 105 23.41 3.37 -3.21
CA HIS A 105 24.63 2.56 -3.12
C HIS A 105 24.43 1.22 -2.40
N GLN A 106 23.27 1.00 -1.78
CA GLN A 106 22.98 -0.23 -1.06
C GLN A 106 22.54 -1.34 -2.01
N ARG A 107 22.80 -2.57 -1.60
CA ARG A 107 22.60 -3.79 -2.37
C ARG A 107 21.39 -4.55 -1.85
N LEU A 108 21.07 -5.62 -2.56
CA LEU A 108 19.98 -6.53 -2.20
C LEU A 108 20.13 -7.12 -0.79
N ALA A 109 21.36 -7.37 -0.35
CA ALA A 109 21.67 -7.90 0.99
C ALA A 109 21.28 -6.91 2.09
N ASP A 110 21.63 -5.64 1.93
CA ASP A 110 21.33 -4.58 2.91
C ASP A 110 19.81 -4.43 3.11
N TYR A 111 19.03 -4.53 2.03
CA TYR A 111 17.58 -4.54 2.14
C TYR A 111 17.03 -5.83 2.78
N ALA A 112 17.64 -6.98 2.50
CA ALA A 112 17.23 -8.24 3.10
C ALA A 112 17.39 -8.19 4.63
N ASP A 113 18.53 -7.68 5.08
CA ASP A 113 18.84 -7.50 6.50
C ASP A 113 17.87 -6.49 7.16
N SER A 114 17.61 -5.35 6.51
CA SER A 114 16.66 -4.35 7.04
C SER A 114 15.21 -4.83 7.13
N GLN A 115 14.85 -5.85 6.33
CA GLN A 115 13.53 -6.48 6.35
C GLN A 115 13.51 -7.80 7.14
N PHE A 116 14.60 -8.17 7.82
CA PHE A 116 14.75 -9.45 8.55
C PHE A 116 14.35 -10.66 7.69
N THR A 117 14.79 -10.68 6.43
CA THR A 117 14.44 -11.72 5.45
C THR A 117 15.64 -12.19 4.65
N SER A 118 15.48 -13.24 3.84
CA SER A 118 16.57 -13.75 3.01
C SER A 118 16.73 -12.98 1.71
N ILE A 119 17.97 -12.87 1.22
CA ILE A 119 18.29 -12.27 -0.09
C ILE A 119 17.45 -12.90 -1.22
N SER A 120 17.29 -14.22 -1.19
CA SER A 120 16.47 -14.96 -2.16
C SER A 120 15.01 -14.50 -2.16
N THR A 121 14.45 -14.18 -0.98
CA THR A 121 13.09 -13.65 -0.84
C THR A 121 13.00 -12.26 -1.46
N VAL A 122 13.95 -11.38 -1.16
CA VAL A 122 14.00 -10.04 -1.75
C VAL A 122 14.12 -10.11 -3.27
N PHE A 123 15.04 -10.94 -3.77
CA PHE A 123 15.27 -11.08 -5.20
C PHE A 123 14.00 -11.50 -5.95
N ARG A 124 13.23 -12.44 -5.38
CA ARG A 124 11.97 -12.90 -5.95
C ARG A 124 10.97 -11.76 -6.10
N TYR A 125 10.80 -10.93 -5.07
CA TYR A 125 9.89 -9.79 -5.14
C TYR A 125 10.41 -8.68 -6.06
N ALA A 126 11.70 -8.37 -6.01
CA ALA A 126 12.33 -7.41 -6.90
C ALA A 126 12.16 -7.80 -8.38
N LYS A 127 12.22 -9.10 -8.72
CA LYS A 127 11.92 -9.57 -10.09
C LYS A 127 10.51 -9.19 -10.57
N LEU A 128 9.51 -9.14 -9.68
CA LEU A 128 8.14 -8.75 -10.04
C LEU A 128 8.06 -7.30 -10.52
N LEU A 129 8.99 -6.45 -10.08
CA LEU A 129 9.06 -5.05 -10.51
C LEU A 129 9.64 -4.86 -11.92
N LYS A 130 10.26 -5.89 -12.52
CA LYS A 130 10.81 -5.76 -13.89
C LYS A 130 9.75 -5.33 -14.90
N SER A 131 8.60 -6.01 -14.91
CA SER A 131 7.48 -5.65 -15.79
C SER A 131 6.87 -4.30 -15.43
N TYR A 132 6.89 -3.95 -14.15
CA TYR A 132 6.42 -2.66 -13.65
C TYR A 132 7.22 -1.51 -14.26
N PHE A 133 8.56 -1.55 -14.15
CA PHE A 133 9.48 -0.53 -14.67
C PHE A 133 9.54 -0.49 -16.20
N LYS A 134 9.38 -1.64 -16.87
CA LYS A 134 9.39 -1.72 -18.33
C LYS A 134 8.33 -0.81 -18.98
N ARG A 135 7.18 -0.61 -18.33
CA ARG A 135 6.11 0.29 -18.81
C ARG A 135 6.54 1.76 -18.87
N TYR A 136 7.55 2.13 -18.10
CA TYR A 136 8.14 3.47 -18.08
C TYR A 136 9.43 3.57 -18.91
N LYS A 137 9.72 2.57 -19.75
CA LYS A 137 10.98 2.46 -20.52
C LYS A 137 12.22 2.44 -19.62
N ILE A 138 12.09 1.91 -18.40
CA ILE A 138 13.19 1.73 -17.46
C ILE A 138 13.52 0.24 -17.36
N GLN A 139 14.78 -0.09 -17.58
CA GLN A 139 15.33 -1.42 -17.30
C GLN A 139 15.68 -1.51 -15.82
N PHE A 140 15.13 -2.51 -15.13
CA PHE A 140 15.48 -2.81 -13.75
C PHE A 140 16.42 -4.01 -13.67
N LEU A 141 17.52 -3.88 -12.92
CA LEU A 141 18.48 -4.93 -12.58
C LEU A 141 18.30 -5.35 -11.11
N PRO A 142 17.42 -6.33 -10.80
CA PRO A 142 17.03 -6.61 -9.42
C PRO A 142 18.18 -7.04 -8.50
N TYR A 143 19.21 -7.69 -9.03
CA TYR A 143 20.36 -8.15 -8.24
C TYR A 143 21.24 -7.00 -7.74
N LYS A 144 21.21 -5.86 -8.45
CA LYS A 144 21.92 -4.62 -8.08
C LYS A 144 21.02 -3.55 -7.49
N LEU A 145 19.70 -3.77 -7.51
CA LEU A 145 18.71 -2.73 -7.21
C LEU A 145 18.90 -1.45 -8.07
N GLU A 146 19.34 -1.63 -9.32
CA GLU A 146 19.74 -0.52 -10.21
C GLU A 146 18.71 -0.31 -11.32
N LEU A 147 18.34 0.96 -11.56
CA LEU A 147 17.50 1.39 -12.69
C LEU A 147 18.37 1.95 -13.80
N LYS A 148 18.14 1.50 -15.04
CA LYS A 148 18.81 1.97 -16.26
C LYS A 148 17.79 2.45 -17.29
N GLY A 149 18.06 3.59 -17.91
CA GLY A 149 17.20 4.21 -18.92
C GLY A 149 17.49 5.70 -19.01
N ASP A 150 16.74 6.41 -19.84
CA ASP A 150 16.88 7.86 -19.92
C ASP A 150 16.61 8.50 -18.56
N GLU A 151 17.46 9.42 -18.16
CA GLU A 151 17.36 10.12 -16.87
C GLU A 151 15.99 10.78 -16.70
N ILE A 152 15.42 11.33 -17.78
CA ILE A 152 14.08 11.92 -17.77
C ILE A 152 13.00 10.91 -17.38
N ASN A 153 13.11 9.66 -17.81
CA ASN A 153 12.14 8.60 -17.48
C ASN A 153 12.28 8.21 -16.01
N ILE A 154 13.50 8.07 -15.50
CA ILE A 154 13.78 7.72 -14.10
C ILE A 154 13.28 8.83 -13.15
N ARG A 155 13.60 10.09 -13.45
CA ARG A 155 13.12 11.24 -12.67
C ARG A 155 11.60 11.37 -12.70
N SER A 156 11.00 11.25 -13.88
CA SER A 156 9.54 11.28 -14.02
C SER A 156 8.88 10.14 -13.24
N PHE A 157 9.46 8.94 -13.30
CA PHE A 157 8.99 7.80 -12.53
C PHE A 157 8.96 8.10 -11.02
N TYR A 158 10.09 8.54 -10.44
CA TYR A 158 10.15 8.83 -9.00
C TYR A 158 9.28 10.01 -8.61
N TYR A 159 9.20 11.06 -9.44
CA TYR A 159 8.28 12.18 -9.23
C TYR A 159 6.83 11.68 -9.08
N TYR A 160 6.34 10.90 -10.05
CA TYR A 160 4.98 10.37 -9.99
C TYR A 160 4.80 9.33 -8.89
N PHE A 161 5.82 8.53 -8.58
CA PHE A 161 5.79 7.57 -7.49
C PHE A 161 5.52 8.27 -6.15
N TYR A 162 6.34 9.27 -5.80
CA TYR A 162 6.21 10.01 -4.56
C TYR A 162 4.97 10.91 -4.55
N TRP A 163 4.68 11.62 -5.65
CA TRP A 163 3.46 12.42 -5.74
C TRP A 163 2.21 11.59 -5.43
N ASN A 164 2.11 10.38 -5.99
CA ASN A 164 0.96 9.52 -5.74
C ASN A 164 0.96 8.89 -4.35
N SER A 165 2.11 8.71 -3.70
CA SER A 165 2.22 8.05 -2.39
C SER A 165 2.24 8.98 -1.18
N THR A 166 2.46 10.29 -1.37
CA THR A 166 2.62 11.23 -0.25
C THR A 166 1.75 12.48 -0.31
N ARG A 167 1.13 12.84 -1.46
CA ARG A 167 0.39 14.12 -1.62
C ARG A 167 -0.69 14.40 -0.56
N GLU A 168 -1.36 13.38 -0.05
CA GLU A 168 -2.42 13.54 0.96
C GLU A 168 -1.88 13.58 2.40
N MET A 169 -0.56 13.45 2.59
CA MET A 169 0.09 13.44 3.89
C MET A 169 0.69 14.81 4.20
N ARG A 170 -0.14 15.73 4.68
CA ARG A 170 0.22 17.15 4.90
C ARG A 170 1.47 17.38 5.78
N ASN A 171 1.89 16.40 6.57
CA ASN A 171 3.05 16.50 7.47
C ASN A 171 4.09 15.37 7.25
N ASN A 172 4.10 14.72 6.09
CA ASN A 172 5.00 13.58 5.82
C ASN A 172 5.78 13.80 4.52
N TRP A 173 6.74 14.73 4.57
CA TRP A 173 7.70 14.90 3.48
C TRP A 173 8.62 13.67 3.45
N PRO A 174 8.66 12.89 2.36
CA PRO A 174 9.33 11.59 2.36
C PRO A 174 10.85 11.69 2.28
N PHE A 175 11.41 12.86 2.01
CA PHE A 175 12.83 13.05 1.80
C PHE A 175 13.45 13.74 3.01
N ASN A 176 14.58 13.23 3.48
CA ASN A 176 15.38 13.98 4.44
C ASN A 176 15.94 15.21 3.72
N THR A 177 15.67 16.40 4.24
CA THR A 177 16.36 17.61 3.76
C THR A 177 17.81 17.50 4.19
N GLU A 178 18.73 17.37 3.24
CA GLU A 178 20.16 17.53 3.52
C GLU A 178 20.36 18.95 4.06
N THR A 179 20.77 19.07 5.32
CA THR A 179 21.37 20.30 5.83
C THR A 179 22.72 20.45 5.17
N PHE A 180 22.82 21.40 4.23
CA PHE A 180 24.08 21.86 3.66
C PHE A 180 24.94 22.59 4.71
#